data_AF-A0A533YNZ6-F1
#
_entry.id   AF-A0A533YNZ6-F1
#
_cell.length_a   1.000
_cell.length_b   1.000
_cell.length_c   1.000
_cell.angle_alpha   90.00
_cell.angle_beta   90.00
_cell.angle_gamma   90.00
#
_symmetry.space_group_name_H-M   'P 1'
#
loop_
_entity.id
_entity.type
_entity.pdbx_description
1 polymer ?
#
loop_
_entity_poly.entity_id
_entity_poly.type
_entity_poly.pdbx_seq_one_letter_code
_entity_poly.pdbx_strand_id
1 'polypeptide(L)'
;MKIRSIAGCWLILFCFFLLSTPQAGRAQKVENQEIFSPKEMNKRWETFSTDKAFLVLLKEVRAKGFTRKKDPKASWGFKGTAVSEKGEKDDALFCIFDLEKKGSKETCSMIWGRKGKIAYKAYLVIPEGKGLENANEWYVDEKNTVQKANSWKTCVLRELPRICGPFCAGAVPACAVAAGATIGATGGIGAITSPGVFLGCLAAACGGCVGFISLLCLG
;
A
#
# COMPACT_ATOMS: atom_id res chain seq x y z
N MET A 1 -16.06 61.03 23.91
CA MET A 1 -17.00 59.92 23.57
C MET A 1 -16.18 58.80 22.94
N LYS A 2 -16.09 57.63 23.60
CA LYS A 2 -15.28 56.49 23.16
C LYS A 2 -16.06 55.68 22.13
N ILE A 3 -15.53 55.50 20.92
CA ILE A 3 -15.96 54.47 19.99
C ILE A 3 -14.85 53.42 19.94
N ARG A 4 -15.17 52.23 20.44
CA ARG A 4 -14.38 51.00 20.34
C ARG A 4 -14.90 50.18 19.15
N SER A 5 -14.02 49.31 18.65
CA SER A 5 -14.30 48.21 17.69
C SER A 5 -14.37 48.70 16.23
N ILE A 6 -13.76 48.07 15.23
CA ILE A 6 -13.60 46.63 14.95
C ILE A 6 -12.29 46.46 14.15
N ALA A 7 -11.22 45.97 14.79
CA ALA A 7 -9.98 45.59 14.10
C ALA A 7 -9.64 44.17 14.54
N GLY A 8 -10.26 43.19 13.90
CA GLY A 8 -10.09 41.80 14.32
C GLY A 8 -11.05 40.84 13.62
N CYS A 9 -11.09 40.86 12.29
CA CYS A 9 -11.87 39.84 11.56
C CYS A 9 -11.42 39.65 10.10
N TRP A 10 -10.15 39.84 9.77
CA TRP A 10 -9.67 39.79 8.37
C TRP A 10 -8.42 38.93 8.12
N LEU A 11 -7.97 38.14 9.10
CA LEU A 11 -6.77 37.29 8.95
C LEU A 11 -7.00 35.78 9.15
N ILE A 12 -8.24 35.33 9.41
CA ILE A 12 -8.56 33.90 9.58
C ILE A 12 -9.12 33.28 8.28
N LEU A 13 -9.45 34.07 7.26
CA LEU A 13 -10.02 33.59 6.00
C LEU A 13 -8.98 33.14 4.96
N PHE A 14 -7.69 33.38 5.17
CA PHE A 14 -6.64 33.01 4.20
C PHE A 14 -5.94 31.67 4.49
N CYS A 15 -6.18 31.04 5.65
CA CYS A 15 -5.57 29.74 5.98
C CYS A 15 -6.43 28.51 5.64
N PHE A 16 -7.70 28.69 5.24
CA PHE A 16 -8.58 27.57 4.91
C PHE A 16 -8.65 27.20 3.42
N PHE A 17 -8.03 27.98 2.53
CA PHE A 17 -8.11 27.78 1.08
C PHE A 17 -6.91 27.05 0.44
N LEU A 18 -5.91 26.63 1.23
CA LEU A 18 -4.75 25.86 0.73
C LEU A 18 -4.76 24.37 1.13
N LEU A 19 -5.83 23.87 1.76
CA LEU A 19 -5.94 22.46 2.20
C LEU A 19 -6.97 21.62 1.45
N SER A 20 -7.53 22.14 0.36
CA SER A 20 -8.46 21.42 -0.50
C SER A 20 -7.98 21.47 -1.95
N THR A 21 -6.80 20.90 -2.21
CA THR A 21 -6.57 20.35 -3.55
C THR A 21 -7.68 19.33 -3.80
N PRO A 22 -8.54 19.53 -4.81
CA PRO A 22 -9.56 18.56 -5.16
C PRO A 22 -8.87 17.23 -5.41
N GLN A 23 -9.41 16.16 -4.83
CA GLN A 23 -8.95 14.77 -4.97
C GLN A 23 -9.26 14.26 -6.40
N ALA A 24 -8.87 15.03 -7.42
CA ALA A 24 -9.04 14.68 -8.82
C ALA A 24 -8.19 13.44 -9.13
N GLY A 25 -8.84 12.38 -9.64
CA GLY A 25 -8.18 11.14 -10.04
C GLY A 25 -8.25 10.00 -9.02
N ARG A 26 -9.11 10.07 -8.00
CA ARG A 26 -9.37 8.90 -7.13
C ARG A 26 -10.06 7.81 -7.98
N ALA A 27 -9.47 6.61 -8.00
CA ALA A 27 -10.11 5.49 -8.67
C ALA A 27 -11.42 5.15 -7.93
N GLN A 28 -12.43 4.72 -8.67
CA GLN A 28 -13.69 4.20 -8.15
C GLN A 28 -13.78 2.67 -8.30
N LYS A 29 -13.14 2.12 -9.34
CA LYS A 29 -13.03 0.68 -9.57
C LYS A 29 -11.80 0.33 -10.41
N VAL A 30 -11.51 -0.96 -10.50
CA VAL A 30 -10.55 -1.54 -11.43
C VAL A 30 -11.29 -2.46 -12.40
N GLU A 31 -11.18 -2.18 -13.68
CA GLU A 31 -11.68 -3.03 -14.77
C GLU A 31 -10.55 -3.90 -15.33
N ASN A 32 -10.91 -5.02 -15.96
CA ASN A 32 -9.99 -5.91 -16.68
C ASN A 32 -8.78 -6.33 -15.84
N GLN A 33 -9.01 -6.61 -14.56
CA GLN A 33 -7.95 -6.96 -13.64
C GLN A 33 -7.39 -8.35 -13.98
N GLU A 34 -6.10 -8.39 -14.28
CA GLU A 34 -5.34 -9.61 -14.52
C GLU A 34 -4.31 -9.77 -13.40
N ILE A 35 -4.53 -10.76 -12.53
CA ILE A 35 -3.59 -11.13 -11.47
C ILE A 35 -2.38 -11.80 -12.12
N PHE A 36 -1.18 -11.35 -11.73
CA PHE A 36 0.04 -11.94 -12.25
C PHE A 36 0.30 -13.34 -11.71
N SER A 37 0.70 -14.23 -12.60
CA SER A 37 1.28 -15.52 -12.23
C SER A 37 2.62 -15.35 -11.50
N PRO A 38 3.10 -16.37 -10.78
CA PRO A 38 4.44 -16.35 -10.17
C PRO A 38 5.57 -16.00 -11.13
N LYS A 39 5.50 -16.49 -12.37
CA LYS A 39 6.50 -16.21 -13.41
C LYS A 39 6.49 -14.73 -13.81
N GLU A 40 5.31 -14.14 -13.93
CA GLU A 40 5.17 -12.72 -14.22
C GLU A 40 5.65 -11.87 -13.05
N MET A 41 5.33 -12.24 -11.81
CA MET A 41 5.84 -11.54 -10.62
C MET A 41 7.37 -11.55 -10.56
N ASN A 42 8.02 -12.65 -10.95
CA ASN A 42 9.48 -12.69 -11.10
C ASN A 42 9.99 -11.71 -12.16
N LYS A 43 9.38 -11.69 -13.34
CA LYS A 43 9.72 -10.74 -14.40
C LYS A 43 9.49 -9.28 -13.97
N ARG A 44 8.43 -9.00 -13.21
CA ARG A 44 8.15 -7.69 -12.63
C ARG A 44 9.25 -7.28 -11.66
N TRP A 45 9.64 -8.16 -10.75
CA TRP A 45 10.76 -7.89 -9.84
C TRP A 45 12.05 -7.56 -10.57
N GLU A 46 12.42 -8.34 -11.59
CA GLU A 46 13.61 -8.10 -12.42
C GLU A 46 13.53 -6.72 -13.09
N THR A 47 12.38 -6.41 -13.69
CA THR A 47 12.14 -5.12 -14.36
C THR A 47 12.19 -3.94 -13.37
N PHE A 48 11.56 -4.06 -12.20
CA PHE A 48 11.53 -2.99 -11.21
C PHE A 48 12.90 -2.81 -10.55
N SER A 49 13.69 -3.88 -10.44
CA SER A 49 15.04 -3.81 -9.89
C SER A 49 16.03 -3.03 -10.77
N THR A 50 15.66 -2.67 -12.00
CA THR A 50 16.46 -1.79 -12.88
C THR A 50 15.94 -0.35 -12.91
N ASP A 51 14.76 -0.08 -12.36
CA ASP A 51 14.23 1.28 -12.23
C ASP A 51 15.01 2.09 -11.19
N LYS A 52 15.37 3.32 -11.54
CA LYS A 52 16.21 4.18 -10.70
C LYS A 52 15.63 4.40 -9.30
N ALA A 53 14.34 4.69 -9.18
CA ALA A 53 13.72 5.03 -7.91
C ALA A 53 13.55 3.79 -7.01
N PHE A 54 13.12 2.66 -7.58
CA PHE A 54 13.00 1.41 -6.85
C PHE A 54 14.36 0.81 -6.48
N LEU A 55 15.39 1.02 -7.30
CA LEU A 55 16.76 0.61 -6.99
C LEU A 55 17.32 1.37 -5.77
N VAL A 56 16.94 2.64 -5.56
CA VAL A 56 17.29 3.38 -4.34
C VAL A 56 16.71 2.69 -3.10
N LEU A 57 15.41 2.37 -3.13
CA LEU A 57 14.76 1.63 -2.04
C LEU A 57 15.36 0.24 -1.85
N LEU A 58 15.66 -0.46 -2.95
CA LEU A 58 16.24 -1.80 -2.94
C LEU A 58 17.63 -1.81 -2.29
N LYS A 59 18.45 -0.79 -2.54
CA LYS A 59 19.76 -0.62 -1.88
C LYS A 59 19.60 -0.42 -0.37
N GLU A 60 18.64 0.39 0.05
CA GLU A 60 18.39 0.64 1.46
C GLU A 60 17.89 -0.60 2.21
N VAL A 61 16.91 -1.34 1.66
CA VAL A 61 16.44 -2.57 2.31
C VAL A 61 17.54 -3.64 2.38
N ARG A 62 18.39 -3.75 1.35
CA ARG A 62 19.56 -4.65 1.36
C ARG A 62 20.60 -4.23 2.41
N ALA A 63 20.85 -2.93 2.58
CA ALA A 63 21.74 -2.43 3.62
C ALA A 63 21.21 -2.75 5.04
N LYS A 64 19.89 -2.85 5.22
CA LYS A 64 19.26 -3.32 6.46
C LYS A 64 19.24 -4.86 6.60
N GLY A 65 19.79 -5.59 5.63
CA GLY A 65 19.91 -7.05 5.65
C GLY A 65 18.74 -7.82 5.06
N PHE A 66 17.79 -7.14 4.41
CA PHE A 66 16.64 -7.80 3.77
C PHE A 66 16.98 -8.36 2.39
N THR A 67 16.48 -9.55 2.11
CA THR A 67 16.55 -10.23 0.81
C THR A 67 15.16 -10.69 0.38
N ARG A 68 14.90 -10.76 -0.92
CA ARG A 68 13.62 -11.24 -1.44
C ARG A 68 13.34 -12.67 -1.00
N LYS A 69 12.13 -12.93 -0.47
CA LYS A 69 11.67 -14.28 -0.19
C LYS A 69 11.55 -15.07 -1.49
N LYS A 70 11.97 -16.34 -1.48
CA LYS A 70 11.88 -17.23 -2.65
C LYS A 70 10.51 -17.86 -2.83
N ASP A 71 9.67 -17.85 -1.81
CA ASP A 71 8.30 -18.36 -1.86
C ASP A 71 7.47 -17.55 -2.87
N PRO A 72 6.88 -18.18 -3.92
CA PRO A 72 5.99 -17.50 -4.86
C PRO A 72 4.82 -16.76 -4.21
N LYS A 73 4.30 -17.26 -3.08
CA LYS A 73 3.18 -16.64 -2.34
C LYS A 73 3.58 -15.37 -1.62
N ALA A 74 4.88 -15.16 -1.39
CA ALA A 74 5.45 -13.97 -0.78
C ALA A 74 5.48 -12.77 -1.74
N SER A 75 4.67 -12.79 -2.80
CA SER A 75 4.47 -11.68 -3.70
C SER A 75 3.08 -11.75 -4.31
N TRP A 76 2.50 -10.59 -4.59
CA TRP A 76 1.22 -10.49 -5.28
C TRP A 76 1.17 -9.22 -6.11
N GLY A 77 0.42 -9.25 -7.21
CA GLY A 77 0.24 -8.08 -8.05
C GLY A 77 -0.71 -8.32 -9.21
N PHE A 78 -1.06 -7.24 -9.89
CA PHE A 78 -1.96 -7.26 -11.03
C PHE A 78 -1.70 -6.07 -11.96
N LYS A 79 -2.24 -6.16 -13.18
CA LYS A 79 -2.49 -5.03 -14.07
C LYS A 79 -3.99 -4.91 -14.35
N GLY A 80 -4.44 -3.73 -14.75
CA GLY A 80 -5.83 -3.48 -15.15
C GLY A 80 -6.03 -2.02 -15.54
N THR A 81 -7.29 -1.58 -15.51
CA THR A 81 -7.67 -0.20 -15.82
C THR A 81 -8.37 0.41 -14.62
N ALA A 82 -7.77 1.44 -14.03
CA ALA A 82 -8.43 2.24 -13.00
C ALA A 82 -9.42 3.20 -13.66
N VAL A 83 -10.65 3.24 -13.14
CA VAL A 83 -11.69 4.16 -13.62
C VAL A 83 -11.97 5.19 -12.54
N SER A 84 -11.83 6.48 -12.82
CA SER A 84 -12.14 7.56 -11.87
C SER A 84 -13.65 7.78 -11.74
N GLU A 85 -14.09 8.55 -10.74
CA GLU A 85 -15.50 8.95 -10.59
C GLU A 85 -16.05 9.70 -11.82
N LYS A 86 -15.18 10.38 -12.57
CA LYS A 86 -15.52 11.07 -13.82
C LYS A 86 -15.54 10.15 -15.04
N GLY A 87 -15.27 8.85 -14.85
CA GLY A 87 -15.19 7.87 -15.93
C GLY A 87 -13.86 7.85 -16.69
N GLU A 88 -12.85 8.62 -16.24
CA GLU A 88 -11.52 8.62 -16.86
C GLU A 88 -10.85 7.27 -16.63
N LYS A 89 -10.15 6.76 -17.65
CA LYS A 89 -9.52 5.45 -17.64
C LYS A 89 -8.02 5.58 -17.66
N ASP A 90 -7.36 5.00 -16.66
CA ASP A 90 -5.92 4.98 -16.52
C ASP A 90 -5.40 3.54 -16.44
N ASP A 91 -4.27 3.27 -17.09
CA ASP A 91 -3.55 2.03 -16.87
C ASP A 91 -3.14 1.92 -15.40
N ALA A 92 -3.39 0.75 -14.83
CA ALA A 92 -3.10 0.44 -13.45
C ALA A 92 -2.19 -0.78 -13.33
N LEU A 93 -1.23 -0.68 -12.41
CA LEU A 93 -0.28 -1.73 -12.09
C LEU A 93 0.01 -1.67 -10.60
N PHE A 94 -0.07 -2.80 -9.92
CA PHE A 94 0.33 -2.90 -8.52
C PHE A 94 1.07 -4.21 -8.29
N CYS A 95 2.20 -4.15 -7.60
CA CYS A 95 2.93 -5.30 -7.12
C CYS A 95 3.44 -5.04 -5.71
N ILE A 96 3.42 -6.09 -4.89
CA ILE A 96 4.05 -6.12 -3.58
C ILE A 96 4.92 -7.38 -3.48
N PHE A 97 6.10 -7.23 -2.88
CA PHE A 97 7.08 -8.29 -2.72
C PHE A 97 7.53 -8.34 -1.27
N ASP A 98 7.33 -9.47 -0.61
CA ASP A 98 7.81 -9.69 0.74
C ASP A 98 9.29 -10.14 0.72
N LEU A 99 10.03 -9.58 1.65
CA LEU A 99 11.44 -9.79 1.89
C LEU A 99 11.61 -10.35 3.31
N GLU A 100 12.72 -11.04 3.53
CA GLU A 100 13.10 -11.65 4.80
C GLU A 100 14.51 -11.21 5.19
N LYS A 101 14.80 -11.28 6.50
CA LYS A 101 16.12 -10.99 7.06
C LYS A 101 16.59 -12.23 7.80
N LYS A 102 17.69 -12.85 7.33
CA LYS A 102 18.20 -14.09 7.91
C LYS A 102 18.52 -13.89 9.41
N GLY A 103 18.04 -14.79 10.26
CA GLY A 103 18.27 -14.73 11.70
C GLY A 103 17.43 -13.69 12.45
N SER A 104 16.44 -13.08 11.80
CA SER A 104 15.49 -12.14 12.41
C SER A 104 14.07 -12.49 11.99
N LYS A 105 13.09 -12.18 12.84
CA LYS A 105 11.67 -12.28 12.46
C LYS A 105 11.10 -10.94 11.97
N GLU A 106 11.95 -9.92 11.82
CA GLU A 106 11.58 -8.71 11.09
C GLU A 106 11.25 -9.07 9.64
N THR A 107 10.19 -8.48 9.12
CA THR A 107 9.77 -8.67 7.72
C THR A 107 9.77 -7.33 7.00
N CYS A 108 9.94 -7.39 5.70
CA CYS A 108 9.89 -6.21 4.86
C CYS A 108 8.99 -6.47 3.66
N SER A 109 8.26 -5.48 3.17
CA SER A 109 7.54 -5.57 1.90
C SER A 109 7.87 -4.38 1.03
N MET A 110 8.23 -4.62 -0.23
CA MET A 110 8.44 -3.57 -1.22
C MET A 110 7.22 -3.45 -2.12
N ILE A 111 6.76 -2.23 -2.35
CA ILE A 111 5.59 -1.89 -3.15
C ILE A 111 6.04 -1.18 -4.43
N TRP A 112 5.42 -1.56 -5.54
CA TRP A 112 5.43 -0.82 -6.79
C TRP A 112 3.98 -0.64 -7.26
N GLY A 113 3.49 0.58 -7.23
CA GLY A 113 2.16 0.96 -7.71
C GLY A 113 2.25 2.02 -8.80
N ARG A 114 1.35 1.93 -9.79
CA ARG A 114 1.15 2.96 -10.81
C ARG A 114 -0.33 3.04 -11.18
N LYS A 115 -0.81 4.26 -11.33
CA LYS A 115 -2.13 4.60 -11.87
C LYS A 115 -1.98 5.83 -12.77
N GLY A 116 -2.05 5.63 -14.09
CA GLY A 116 -1.80 6.69 -15.06
C GLY A 116 -0.39 7.25 -14.91
N LYS A 117 -0.31 8.54 -14.55
CA LYS A 117 0.96 9.25 -14.28
C LYS A 117 1.45 9.13 -12.83
N ILE A 118 0.59 8.71 -11.91
CA ILE A 118 0.95 8.56 -10.49
C ILE A 118 1.73 7.26 -10.35
N ALA A 119 2.94 7.34 -9.81
CA ALA A 119 3.75 6.18 -9.45
C ALA A 119 4.11 6.26 -7.97
N TYR A 120 3.86 5.17 -7.24
CA TYR A 120 4.16 5.05 -5.83
C TYR A 120 5.06 3.85 -5.61
N LYS A 121 6.23 4.08 -5.02
CA LYS A 121 7.21 3.04 -4.74
C LYS A 121 7.63 3.21 -3.30
N ALA A 122 7.54 2.13 -2.54
CA ALA A 122 7.77 2.18 -1.10
C ALA A 122 8.34 0.86 -0.59
N TYR A 123 8.86 0.88 0.64
CA TYR A 123 9.04 -0.32 1.42
C TYR A 123 8.49 -0.12 2.83
N LEU A 124 8.09 -1.24 3.44
CA LEU A 124 7.54 -1.33 4.77
C LEU A 124 8.43 -2.26 5.57
N VAL A 125 8.88 -1.86 6.77
CA VAL A 125 9.55 -2.77 7.71
C VAL A 125 8.61 -3.02 8.88
N ILE A 126 8.24 -4.28 9.06
CA ILE A 126 7.41 -4.74 10.18
C ILE A 126 8.35 -5.28 11.26
N PRO A 127 8.36 -4.67 12.46
CA PRO A 127 9.18 -5.14 13.58
C PRO A 127 8.84 -6.57 14.00
N GLU A 128 9.80 -7.27 14.58
CA GLU A 128 9.61 -8.61 15.11
C GLU A 128 8.44 -8.67 16.12
N GLY A 129 7.55 -9.65 15.95
CA GLY A 129 6.39 -9.86 16.81
C GLY A 129 5.28 -8.82 16.64
N LYS A 130 5.37 -7.94 15.64
CA LYS A 130 4.35 -6.92 15.31
C LYS A 130 3.74 -7.17 13.95
N GLY A 131 2.59 -6.55 13.66
CA GLY A 131 1.92 -6.63 12.38
C GLY A 131 2.08 -5.38 11.53
N LEU A 132 1.46 -5.41 10.36
CA LEU A 132 1.44 -4.31 9.37
C LEU A 132 1.02 -2.96 9.98
N GLU A 133 0.16 -2.95 11.00
CA GLU A 133 -0.24 -1.74 11.73
C GLU A 133 0.94 -1.01 12.39
N ASN A 134 1.98 -1.75 12.75
CA ASN A 134 3.22 -1.24 13.33
C ASN A 134 4.35 -1.05 12.31
N ALA A 135 4.10 -1.28 11.02
CA ALA A 135 5.12 -1.18 9.99
C ALA A 135 5.67 0.25 9.91
N ASN A 136 6.99 0.42 9.82
CA ASN A 136 7.57 1.68 9.39
C ASN A 136 7.56 1.73 7.86
N GLU A 137 7.07 2.82 7.29
CA GLU A 137 6.93 2.97 5.84
C GLU A 137 7.86 4.06 5.32
N TRP A 138 8.47 3.82 4.17
CA TRP A 138 9.28 4.79 3.43
C TRP A 138 8.95 4.73 1.96
N TYR A 139 8.86 5.88 1.32
CA TYR A 139 8.64 6.00 -0.13
C TYR A 139 9.79 6.76 -0.78
N VAL A 140 9.89 6.64 -2.09
CA VAL A 140 10.84 7.42 -2.89
C VAL A 140 10.09 8.55 -3.60
N ASP A 141 10.55 9.78 -3.40
CA ASP A 141 9.99 10.96 -4.05
C ASP A 141 10.47 11.12 -5.51
N GLU A 142 9.95 12.14 -6.20
CA GLU A 142 10.30 12.43 -7.60
C GLU A 142 11.79 12.74 -7.82
N LYS A 143 12.50 13.16 -6.75
CA LYS A 143 13.94 13.42 -6.78
C LYS A 143 14.77 12.17 -6.49
N ASN A 144 14.13 11.01 -6.36
CA ASN A 144 14.74 9.74 -5.94
C ASN A 144 15.31 9.78 -4.51
N THR A 145 14.72 10.59 -3.63
CA THR A 145 15.10 10.66 -2.21
C THR A 145 14.13 9.82 -1.40
N VAL A 146 14.67 9.06 -0.44
CA VAL A 146 13.84 8.26 0.47
C VAL A 146 13.27 9.15 1.56
N GLN A 147 11.95 9.09 1.73
CA GLN A 147 11.20 9.86 2.69
C GLN A 147 10.37 8.93 3.58
N LYS A 148 10.21 9.29 4.85
CA LYS A 148 9.32 8.54 5.75
C LYS A 148 7.86 8.76 5.30
N ALA A 149 7.09 7.69 5.26
CA ALA A 149 5.66 7.69 4.95
C ALA A 149 4.86 6.99 6.06
N ASN A 150 3.55 7.20 6.01
CA ASN A 150 2.55 6.40 6.72
C ASN A 150 1.24 6.38 5.91
N SER A 151 1.31 6.56 4.59
CA SER A 151 0.13 6.78 3.74
C SER A 151 -0.52 5.45 3.34
N TRP A 152 0.23 4.55 2.69
CA TRP A 152 -0.35 3.35 2.10
C TRP A 152 -0.83 2.39 3.19
N LYS A 153 -0.02 2.09 4.21
CA LYS A 153 -0.41 1.14 5.27
C LYS A 153 -1.66 1.63 6.01
N THR A 154 -1.72 2.92 6.33
CA THR A 154 -2.82 3.53 7.08
C THR A 154 -4.10 3.50 6.25
N CYS A 155 -3.99 3.82 4.96
CA CYS A 155 -5.11 3.75 4.04
C CYS A 155 -5.62 2.30 3.87
N VAL A 156 -4.74 1.33 3.63
CA VAL A 156 -5.15 -0.07 3.42
C VAL A 156 -5.83 -0.63 4.67
N LEU A 157 -5.25 -0.42 5.85
CA LEU A 157 -5.83 -0.90 7.11
C LEU A 157 -7.19 -0.25 7.42
N ARG A 158 -7.43 0.97 6.94
CA ARG A 158 -8.72 1.67 7.10
C ARG A 158 -9.75 1.23 6.06
N GLU A 159 -9.39 1.23 4.78
CA GLU A 159 -10.34 1.06 3.68
C GLU A 159 -10.61 -0.41 3.36
N LEU A 160 -9.64 -1.31 3.54
CA LEU A 160 -9.83 -2.73 3.21
C LEU A 160 -10.95 -3.37 4.05
N PRO A 161 -11.00 -3.23 5.39
CA PRO A 161 -12.12 -3.75 6.17
C PRO A 161 -13.44 -3.05 5.83
N ARG A 162 -13.41 -1.73 5.58
CA ARG A 162 -14.61 -0.93 5.33
C ARG A 162 -15.28 -1.26 3.99
N ILE A 163 -14.49 -1.41 2.94
CA ILE A 163 -14.97 -1.60 1.57
C ILE A 163 -15.04 -3.08 1.21
N CYS A 164 -14.00 -3.85 1.54
CA CYS A 164 -13.91 -5.26 1.17
C CYS A 164 -14.48 -6.19 2.25
N GLY A 165 -14.47 -5.77 3.52
CA GLY A 165 -14.90 -6.60 4.66
C GLY A 165 -16.26 -7.27 4.51
N PRO A 166 -17.33 -6.59 4.09
CA PRO A 166 -18.64 -7.20 3.87
C PRO A 166 -18.63 -8.37 2.86
N PHE A 167 -17.69 -8.34 1.90
CA PHE A 167 -17.54 -9.36 0.86
C PHE A 167 -16.46 -10.40 1.19
N CYS A 168 -15.55 -10.06 2.12
CA CYS A 168 -14.35 -10.83 2.45
C CYS A 168 -14.37 -11.48 3.84
N ALA A 169 -15.41 -11.25 4.64
CA ALA A 169 -15.36 -11.48 6.09
C ALA A 169 -14.85 -12.88 6.50
N GLY A 170 -15.25 -13.93 5.77
CA GLY A 170 -14.79 -15.31 6.04
C GLY A 170 -13.33 -15.58 5.64
N ALA A 171 -12.78 -14.83 4.69
CA ALA A 171 -11.42 -15.03 4.18
C ALA A 171 -10.36 -14.25 4.96
N VAL A 172 -10.72 -13.11 5.58
CA VAL A 172 -9.75 -12.26 6.29
C VAL A 172 -8.99 -13.03 7.38
N PRO A 173 -9.64 -13.81 8.27
CA PRO A 173 -8.91 -14.56 9.29
C PRO A 173 -7.96 -15.60 8.69
N ALA A 174 -8.42 -16.39 7.72
CA ALA A 174 -7.60 -17.42 7.07
C ALA A 174 -6.40 -16.81 6.34
N CYS A 175 -6.61 -15.72 5.61
CA CYS A 175 -5.54 -15.03 4.88
C CYS A 175 -4.54 -14.34 5.81
N ALA A 176 -4.99 -13.82 6.95
CA ALA A 176 -4.09 -13.25 7.94
C ALA A 176 -3.22 -14.34 8.59
N VAL A 177 -3.79 -15.50 8.93
CA VAL A 177 -3.03 -16.66 9.44
C VAL A 177 -1.99 -17.10 8.41
N ALA A 178 -2.38 -17.20 7.13
CA ALA A 178 -1.44 -17.52 6.05
C ALA A 178 -0.30 -16.48 5.94
N ALA A 179 -0.58 -15.21 6.26
CA ALA A 179 0.39 -14.12 6.31
C ALA A 179 1.13 -14.00 7.65
N GLY A 180 1.08 -15.02 8.50
CA GLY A 180 1.81 -15.11 9.76
C GLY A 180 1.16 -14.39 10.95
N ALA A 181 -0.12 -14.03 10.85
CA ALA A 181 -0.88 -13.54 12.00
C ALA A 181 -1.08 -14.65 13.02
N THR A 182 -0.85 -14.31 14.29
CA THR A 182 -1.28 -15.15 15.42
C THR A 182 -2.76 -14.85 15.73
N ILE A 183 -3.58 -15.87 15.91
CA ILE A 183 -4.98 -15.65 16.34
C ILE A 183 -4.96 -15.42 17.85
N GLY A 184 -5.40 -14.26 18.30
CA GLY A 184 -5.51 -13.96 19.73
C GLY A 184 -6.68 -14.72 20.37
N ALA A 185 -6.60 -14.99 21.68
CA ALA A 185 -7.62 -15.73 22.43
C ALA A 185 -9.03 -15.09 22.39
N THR A 186 -9.16 -13.83 21.98
CA THR A 186 -10.42 -13.08 21.83
C THR A 186 -11.00 -13.10 20.41
N GLY A 187 -10.46 -13.94 19.51
CA GLY A 187 -10.96 -14.06 18.12
C GLY A 187 -10.54 -12.91 17.19
N GLY A 188 -9.69 -12.01 17.66
CA GLY A 188 -9.07 -10.97 16.84
C GLY A 188 -7.98 -11.53 15.92
N ILE A 189 -7.98 -11.06 14.67
CA ILE A 189 -6.90 -11.32 13.71
C ILE A 189 -5.63 -10.61 14.20
N GLY A 190 -4.56 -11.35 14.47
CA GLY A 190 -3.30 -10.76 14.92
C GLY A 190 -2.44 -10.17 13.81
N ALA A 191 -1.17 -9.99 14.16
CA ALA A 191 -0.16 -9.25 13.40
C ALA A 191 0.11 -9.83 11.99
N ILE A 192 -0.40 -9.19 10.94
CA ILE A 192 -0.07 -9.55 9.55
C ILE A 192 1.40 -9.21 9.29
N THR A 193 2.26 -10.21 9.07
CA THR A 193 3.72 -10.03 8.86
C THR A 193 4.14 -10.14 7.39
N SER A 194 3.28 -10.69 6.52
CA SER A 194 3.57 -10.84 5.10
C SER A 194 2.45 -10.21 4.25
N PRO A 195 2.46 -8.88 4.07
CA PRO A 195 1.47 -8.16 3.27
C PRO A 195 1.22 -8.74 1.86
N GLY A 196 2.26 -9.21 1.17
CA GLY A 196 2.12 -9.86 -0.14
C GLY A 196 1.29 -11.14 -0.09
N VAL A 197 1.57 -12.01 0.89
CA VAL A 197 0.77 -13.23 1.13
C VAL A 197 -0.66 -12.87 1.49
N PHE A 198 -0.85 -11.89 2.38
CA PHE A 198 -2.16 -11.47 2.85
C PHE A 198 -3.05 -10.96 1.71
N LEU A 199 -2.52 -10.02 0.92
CA LEU A 199 -3.24 -9.44 -0.21
C LEU A 199 -3.48 -10.46 -1.31
N GLY A 200 -2.52 -11.34 -1.59
CA GLY A 200 -2.70 -12.40 -2.58
C GLY A 200 -3.80 -13.40 -2.19
N CYS A 201 -3.84 -13.80 -0.92
CA CYS A 201 -4.91 -14.66 -0.41
C CYS A 201 -6.27 -13.95 -0.46
N LEU A 202 -6.35 -12.70 0.00
CA LEU A 202 -7.60 -11.94 -0.05
C LEU A 202 -8.07 -11.71 -1.48
N ALA A 203 -7.16 -11.44 -2.42
CA ALA A 203 -7.50 -11.25 -3.82
C ALA A 203 -8.06 -12.53 -4.46
N ALA A 204 -7.59 -13.71 -4.03
CA ALA A 204 -8.17 -14.98 -4.47
C ALA A 204 -9.60 -15.18 -3.94
N ALA A 205 -9.91 -14.70 -2.73
CA ALA A 205 -11.24 -14.83 -2.14
C ALA A 205 -12.22 -13.74 -2.59
N CYS A 206 -11.73 -12.51 -2.79
CA CYS A 206 -12.57 -11.33 -2.97
C CYS A 206 -12.39 -10.61 -4.30
N GLY A 207 -11.48 -11.08 -5.14
CA GLY A 207 -11.24 -10.57 -6.48
C GLY A 207 -10.87 -9.09 -6.52
N GLY A 208 -11.59 -8.33 -7.34
CA GLY A 208 -11.19 -6.98 -7.75
C GLY A 208 -11.18 -5.91 -6.66
N CYS A 209 -11.83 -6.17 -5.51
CA CYS A 209 -11.87 -5.20 -4.42
C CYS A 209 -10.47 -4.97 -3.80
N VAL A 210 -9.66 -6.02 -3.68
CA VAL A 210 -8.29 -5.91 -3.15
C VAL A 210 -7.39 -5.15 -4.10
N GLY A 211 -7.56 -5.36 -5.41
CA GLY A 211 -6.86 -4.59 -6.44
C GLY A 211 -7.22 -3.11 -6.37
N PHE A 212 -8.52 -2.83 -6.25
CA PHE A 212 -9.03 -1.47 -6.08
C PHE A 212 -8.43 -0.77 -4.86
N ILE A 213 -8.48 -1.37 -3.66
CA ILE A 213 -7.92 -0.76 -2.45
C ILE A 213 -6.41 -0.52 -2.58
N SER A 214 -5.69 -1.47 -3.16
CA SER A 214 -4.23 -1.35 -3.35
C SER A 214 -3.87 -0.13 -4.21
N LEU A 215 -4.70 0.21 -5.20
CA LEU A 215 -4.54 1.41 -6.04
C LEU A 215 -5.10 2.68 -5.41
N LEU A 216 -6.23 2.58 -4.71
CA LEU A 216 -6.87 3.68 -3.98
C LEU A 216 -5.92 4.31 -2.97
N CYS A 217 -5.07 3.47 -2.37
CA CYS A 217 -4.13 3.82 -1.32
C CYS A 217 -2.73 4.19 -1.82
N LEU A 218 -2.51 4.26 -3.14
CA LEU A 218 -1.29 4.89 -3.66
C LEU A 218 -1.36 6.39 -3.37
N GLY A 219 -0.30 6.92 -2.74
CA GLY A 219 -0.21 8.29 -2.24
C GLY A 219 -0.64 9.35 -3.25
#